data_AF-A0A1W9GN05-F1
#
_entry.id   AF-A0A1W9GN05-F1
#
_cell.length_a   1.000
_cell.length_b   1.000
_cell.length_c   1.000
_cell.angle_alpha   90.00
_cell.angle_beta   90.00
_cell.angle_gamma   90.00
#
_symmetry.space_group_name_H-M   'P 1'
#
loop_
_entity.id
_entity.type
_entity.pdbx_description
1 polymer ?
#
loop_
_entity_poly.entity_id
_entity_poly.type
_entity_poly.pdbx_seq_one_letter_code
_entity_poly.pdbx_strand_id
1 'polypeptide(L)'
;MKTLQMALRSGVLSFFLTGCAAWTMSIPVSRPYFVTDQKEVVSFQSLTKQQEGLVSQCAQLHSCDRVYLTLGLLSLYESREVAEKYFEKVLSVTKTGPLAETSKSWIQVLRNPILPGQKGWTESVLTAPAVSDAHTSLAMATERLVRNLLKDQALMQQIQASKNSESEALEALQRELADRDRKIETLLSKKDSSKAAADPVTMQKQLAERDKKIEELSSQLEALKRIDQEIREKVRPIRPPLTTVPIPNSETTP
;
A
#
# COMPACT_ATOMS: atom_id res chain seq x y z
N MET A 1 -23.98 10.08 -93.31
CA MET A 1 -23.22 10.61 -92.16
C MET A 1 -24.19 11.20 -91.15
N LYS A 2 -24.64 10.43 -90.13
CA LYS A 2 -25.34 10.89 -88.90
C LYS A 2 -25.91 9.69 -88.10
N THR A 3 -25.11 8.65 -87.84
CA THR A 3 -25.56 7.50 -87.00
C THR A 3 -24.38 6.86 -86.24
N LEU A 4 -23.39 7.66 -85.83
CA LEU A 4 -22.24 7.13 -85.11
C LEU A 4 -21.72 8.10 -84.03
N GLN A 5 -22.60 8.61 -83.18
CA GLN A 5 -22.18 9.39 -82.00
C GLN A 5 -23.03 9.14 -80.74
N MET A 6 -23.91 8.14 -80.75
CA MET A 6 -24.82 7.85 -79.63
C MET A 6 -24.58 6.46 -79.00
N ALA A 7 -23.35 5.94 -79.11
CA ALA A 7 -22.94 4.69 -78.46
C ALA A 7 -21.67 4.85 -77.62
N LEU A 8 -21.34 6.09 -77.21
CA LEU A 8 -20.14 6.40 -76.44
C LEU A 8 -20.47 7.26 -75.20
N ARG A 9 -21.53 6.89 -74.47
CA ARG A 9 -21.86 7.48 -73.16
C ARG A 9 -22.32 6.47 -72.10
N SER A 10 -22.18 5.17 -72.36
CA SER A 10 -22.68 4.11 -71.46
C SER A 10 -21.58 3.10 -71.08
N GLY A 11 -20.38 3.59 -70.75
CA GLY A 11 -19.24 2.71 -70.48
C GLY A 11 -18.27 3.17 -69.39
N VAL A 12 -18.59 4.24 -68.64
CA VAL A 12 -17.73 4.75 -67.55
C VAL A 12 -18.59 5.18 -66.37
N LEU A 13 -19.41 4.27 -65.83
CA LEU A 13 -20.07 4.51 -64.54
C LEU A 13 -20.42 3.20 -63.80
N SER A 14 -19.58 2.18 -63.95
CA SER A 14 -19.78 0.89 -63.25
C SER A 14 -18.54 0.37 -62.52
N PHE A 15 -17.49 1.19 -62.38
CA PHE A 15 -16.22 0.79 -61.73
C PHE A 15 -16.01 1.35 -60.30
N PHE A 16 -17.04 1.91 -59.64
CA PHE A 16 -16.92 2.46 -58.28
C PHE A 16 -17.82 1.81 -57.22
N LEU A 17 -18.30 0.58 -57.44
CA LEU A 17 -19.12 -0.13 -56.43
C LEU A 17 -18.56 -1.50 -56.00
N THR A 18 -17.33 -1.83 -56.36
CA THR A 18 -16.60 -2.98 -55.80
C THR A 18 -15.64 -2.52 -54.70
N GLY A 19 -16.20 -1.98 -53.62
CA GLY A 19 -15.49 -1.69 -52.39
C GLY A 19 -16.37 -2.04 -51.21
N CYS A 20 -15.90 -2.96 -50.35
CA CYS A 20 -16.56 -3.56 -49.17
C CYS A 20 -17.31 -4.89 -49.39
N ALA A 21 -16.65 -5.90 -49.98
CA ALA A 21 -17.06 -7.31 -49.84
C ALA A 21 -16.12 -8.12 -48.91
N ALA A 22 -15.30 -7.44 -48.09
CA ALA A 22 -14.42 -8.07 -47.11
C ALA A 22 -14.91 -7.84 -45.67
N TRP A 23 -16.20 -8.06 -45.41
CA TRP A 23 -16.81 -7.75 -44.09
C TRP A 23 -17.43 -9.00 -43.46
N THR A 24 -16.67 -10.08 -43.37
CA THR A 24 -16.93 -11.19 -42.43
C THR A 24 -15.61 -11.86 -42.00
N MET A 25 -14.60 -11.08 -41.64
CA MET A 25 -13.50 -11.65 -40.84
C MET A 25 -14.09 -11.93 -39.45
N SER A 26 -14.40 -13.19 -39.16
CA SER A 26 -14.74 -13.65 -37.82
C SER A 26 -13.67 -13.13 -36.85
N ILE A 27 -14.08 -12.39 -35.81
CA ILE A 27 -13.15 -11.88 -34.81
C ILE A 27 -12.39 -13.08 -34.25
N PRO A 28 -11.04 -13.10 -34.32
CA PRO A 28 -10.26 -14.19 -33.76
C PRO A 28 -10.64 -14.32 -32.29
N VAL A 29 -11.04 -15.51 -31.89
CA VAL A 29 -11.47 -15.79 -30.52
C VAL A 29 -10.33 -15.42 -29.55
N SER A 30 -9.07 -15.51 -29.99
CA SER A 30 -7.86 -15.20 -29.22
C SER A 30 -7.64 -13.71 -28.92
N ARG A 31 -8.50 -12.84 -29.45
CA ARG A 31 -8.43 -11.40 -29.24
C ARG A 31 -9.10 -11.02 -27.91
N PRO A 32 -8.53 -10.09 -27.14
CA PRO A 32 -9.19 -9.59 -25.93
C PRO A 32 -10.52 -8.91 -26.26
N TYR A 33 -11.45 -8.96 -25.31
CA TYR A 33 -12.76 -8.31 -25.41
C TYR A 33 -12.65 -6.81 -25.16
N PHE A 34 -11.81 -6.40 -24.20
CA PHE A 34 -11.51 -4.99 -23.89
C PHE A 34 -10.07 -4.64 -24.25
N VAL A 35 -9.84 -3.38 -24.59
CA VAL A 35 -8.49 -2.83 -24.80
C VAL A 35 -7.96 -2.31 -23.47
N THR A 36 -6.67 -2.48 -23.16
CA THR A 36 -6.10 -1.96 -21.91
C THR A 36 -4.79 -1.22 -22.14
N ASP A 37 -4.49 -0.26 -21.27
CA ASP A 37 -3.24 0.49 -21.31
C ASP A 37 -2.08 -0.29 -20.69
N GLN A 38 -0.85 -0.03 -21.12
CA GLN A 38 0.35 -0.75 -20.63
C GLN A 38 0.50 -0.74 -19.10
N LYS A 39 0.13 0.36 -18.43
CA LYS A 39 0.19 0.46 -16.96
C LYS A 39 -0.84 -0.45 -16.28
N GLU A 40 -1.99 -0.64 -16.91
CA GLU A 40 -3.06 -1.49 -16.40
C GLU A 40 -2.74 -2.96 -16.64
N VAL A 41 -2.07 -3.31 -17.74
CA VAL A 41 -1.59 -4.69 -18.01
C VAL A 41 -0.79 -5.20 -16.82
N VAL A 42 0.20 -4.44 -16.35
CA VAL A 42 1.06 -4.83 -15.23
C VAL A 42 0.25 -5.02 -13.95
N SER A 43 -0.71 -4.12 -13.70
CA SER A 43 -1.57 -4.16 -12.51
C SER A 43 -2.57 -5.33 -12.54
N PHE A 44 -3.15 -5.63 -13.69
CA PHE A 44 -4.05 -6.77 -13.87
C PHE A 44 -3.29 -8.10 -13.85
N GLN A 45 -2.05 -8.13 -14.34
CA GLN A 45 -1.21 -9.32 -14.29
C GLN A 45 -0.79 -9.66 -12.85
N SER A 46 -0.44 -8.66 -12.03
CA SER A 46 -0.16 -8.90 -10.61
C SER A 46 -1.39 -9.40 -9.87
N LEU A 47 -2.56 -8.81 -10.14
CA LEU A 47 -3.83 -9.26 -9.56
C LEU A 47 -4.17 -10.70 -10.00
N THR A 48 -3.94 -11.05 -11.26
CA THR A 48 -4.15 -12.41 -11.78
C THR A 48 -3.32 -13.43 -11.00
N LYS A 49 -2.01 -13.21 -10.87
CA LYS A 49 -1.12 -14.09 -10.11
C LYS A 49 -1.57 -14.26 -8.65
N GLN A 50 -2.04 -13.18 -8.05
CA GLN A 50 -2.56 -13.21 -6.68
C GLN A 50 -3.84 -14.05 -6.58
N GLN A 51 -4.79 -13.84 -7.49
CA GLN A 51 -6.03 -14.63 -7.53
C GLN A 51 -5.74 -16.12 -7.80
N GLU A 52 -4.79 -16.45 -8.68
CA GLU A 52 -4.36 -17.83 -8.92
C GLU A 52 -3.77 -18.49 -7.67
N GLY A 53 -3.01 -17.75 -6.86
CA GLY A 53 -2.55 -18.23 -5.55
C GLY A 53 -3.72 -18.60 -4.63
N LEU A 54 -4.79 -17.79 -4.63
CA LEU A 54 -6.00 -18.04 -3.84
C LEU A 54 -6.81 -19.24 -4.33
N VAL A 55 -6.71 -19.61 -5.62
CA VAL A 55 -7.42 -20.79 -6.16
C VAL A 55 -7.04 -22.07 -5.40
N SER A 56 -5.76 -22.21 -5.04
CA SER A 56 -5.28 -23.37 -4.28
C SER A 56 -5.86 -23.44 -2.86
N GLN A 57 -6.10 -22.27 -2.25
CA GLN A 57 -6.63 -22.15 -0.89
C GLN A 57 -8.15 -22.33 -0.87
N CYS A 58 -8.87 -21.76 -1.84
CA CYS A 58 -10.32 -21.83 -1.89
C CYS A 58 -10.84 -23.22 -2.28
N ALA A 59 -10.03 -24.04 -2.96
CA ALA A 59 -10.38 -25.43 -3.28
C ALA A 59 -10.69 -26.25 -2.01
N GLN A 60 -10.09 -25.90 -0.88
CA GLN A 60 -10.32 -26.54 0.42
C GLN A 60 -11.64 -26.09 1.08
N LEU A 61 -12.13 -24.89 0.76
CA LEU A 61 -13.33 -24.27 1.36
C LEU A 61 -14.57 -24.35 0.46
N HIS A 62 -14.47 -24.98 -0.71
CA HIS A 62 -15.54 -25.14 -1.71
C HIS A 62 -16.19 -23.83 -2.23
N SER A 63 -15.58 -22.66 -1.99
CA SER A 63 -16.13 -21.34 -2.35
C SER A 63 -15.15 -20.52 -3.22
N CYS A 64 -14.84 -21.03 -4.41
CA CYS A 64 -13.95 -20.36 -5.38
C CYS A 64 -14.69 -19.51 -6.43
N ASP A 65 -16.01 -19.41 -6.35
CA ASP A 65 -16.86 -18.74 -7.33
C ASP A 65 -16.45 -17.28 -7.58
N ARG A 66 -16.19 -16.50 -6.53
CA ARG A 66 -15.77 -15.10 -6.66
C ARG A 66 -14.37 -14.96 -7.26
N VAL A 67 -13.45 -15.87 -6.91
CA VAL A 67 -12.07 -15.89 -7.46
C VAL A 67 -12.11 -16.20 -8.95
N TYR A 68 -12.87 -17.22 -9.36
CA TYR A 68 -13.03 -17.56 -10.78
C TYR A 68 -13.75 -16.46 -11.56
N LEU A 69 -14.71 -15.75 -10.96
CA LEU A 69 -15.34 -14.60 -11.60
C LEU A 69 -14.32 -13.49 -11.85
N THR A 70 -13.50 -13.14 -10.84
CA THR A 70 -12.45 -12.12 -11.00
C THR A 70 -11.44 -12.53 -12.07
N LEU A 71 -11.00 -13.79 -12.10
CA LEU A 71 -10.11 -14.31 -13.14
C LEU A 71 -10.75 -14.24 -14.53
N GLY A 72 -12.05 -14.54 -14.66
CA GLY A 72 -12.79 -14.38 -15.90
C GLY A 72 -12.86 -12.93 -16.37
N LEU A 73 -13.13 -12.00 -15.46
CA LEU A 73 -13.15 -10.56 -15.75
C LEU A 73 -11.77 -10.02 -16.15
N LEU A 74 -10.69 -10.48 -15.51
CA LEU A 74 -9.31 -10.13 -15.88
C LEU A 74 -8.96 -10.67 -17.27
N SER A 75 -9.39 -11.89 -17.56
CA SER A 75 -9.13 -12.54 -18.85
C SER A 75 -9.85 -11.85 -20.02
N LEU A 76 -10.89 -11.04 -19.77
CA LEU A 76 -11.52 -10.21 -20.82
C LEU A 76 -10.52 -9.22 -21.47
N TYR A 77 -9.44 -8.86 -20.78
CA TYR A 77 -8.37 -8.00 -21.28
C TYR A 77 -7.22 -8.78 -21.95
N GLU A 78 -7.23 -10.11 -21.86
CA GLU A 78 -6.18 -10.99 -22.42
C GLU A 78 -6.71 -11.80 -23.62
N SER A 79 -7.71 -12.64 -23.39
CA SER A 79 -8.28 -13.54 -24.40
C SER A 79 -9.73 -13.88 -24.08
N ARG A 80 -10.57 -13.87 -25.12
CA ARG A 80 -11.99 -14.20 -25.02
C ARG A 80 -12.21 -15.64 -24.56
N GLU A 81 -11.41 -16.58 -25.05
CA GLU A 81 -11.55 -18.00 -24.72
C GLU A 81 -11.10 -18.31 -23.30
N VAL A 82 -10.05 -17.63 -22.83
CA VAL A 82 -9.60 -17.80 -21.44
C VAL A 82 -10.68 -17.26 -20.49
N ALA A 83 -11.28 -16.11 -20.81
CA ALA A 83 -12.39 -15.55 -20.04
C ALA A 83 -13.59 -16.50 -20.00
N GLU A 84 -13.98 -17.04 -21.16
CA GLU A 84 -15.07 -18.02 -21.27
C GLU A 84 -14.83 -19.22 -20.35
N LYS A 85 -13.65 -19.83 -20.40
CA LYS A 85 -13.29 -20.99 -19.54
C LYS A 85 -13.41 -20.67 -18.06
N TYR A 86 -13.02 -19.48 -17.63
CA TYR A 86 -13.16 -19.08 -16.23
C TYR A 86 -14.62 -18.87 -15.83
N PHE A 87 -15.45 -18.27 -16.67
CA PHE A 87 -16.89 -18.17 -16.42
C PHE A 87 -17.56 -19.55 -16.38
N GLU A 88 -17.12 -20.51 -17.20
CA GLU A 88 -17.58 -21.90 -17.10
C GLU A 88 -17.18 -22.55 -15.77
N LYS A 89 -15.95 -22.28 -15.28
CA LYS A 89 -15.53 -22.72 -13.94
C LYS A 89 -16.41 -22.15 -12.84
N VAL A 90 -16.84 -20.88 -12.93
CA VAL A 90 -17.81 -20.32 -11.99
C VAL A 90 -19.09 -21.16 -11.98
N LEU A 91 -19.61 -21.53 -13.15
CA LEU A 91 -20.82 -22.35 -13.26
C LEU A 91 -20.65 -23.79 -12.76
N SER A 92 -19.42 -24.32 -12.80
CA SER A 92 -19.10 -25.63 -12.21
C SER A 92 -19.14 -25.60 -10.67
N VAL A 93 -18.79 -24.47 -10.06
CA VAL A 93 -18.76 -24.27 -8.60
C VAL A 93 -20.11 -23.80 -8.09
N THR A 94 -20.77 -22.86 -8.77
CA THR A 94 -22.08 -22.31 -8.40
C THR A 94 -23.03 -22.34 -9.59
N LYS A 95 -24.11 -23.12 -9.47
CA LYS A 95 -25.12 -23.28 -10.54
C LYS A 95 -26.22 -22.22 -10.49
N THR A 96 -26.43 -21.62 -9.32
CA THR A 96 -27.55 -20.73 -9.00
C THR A 96 -27.07 -19.52 -8.21
N GLY A 97 -27.56 -18.32 -8.55
CA GLY A 97 -27.21 -17.07 -7.88
C GLY A 97 -26.70 -15.99 -8.84
N PRO A 98 -26.44 -14.78 -8.34
CA PRO A 98 -26.11 -13.62 -9.16
C PRO A 98 -24.81 -13.79 -9.95
N LEU A 99 -23.82 -14.49 -9.38
CA LEU A 99 -22.55 -14.77 -10.03
C LEU A 99 -22.72 -15.77 -11.20
N ALA A 100 -23.61 -16.75 -11.06
CA ALA A 100 -23.92 -17.71 -12.11
C ALA A 100 -24.68 -17.04 -13.27
N GLU A 101 -25.64 -16.15 -12.97
CA GLU A 101 -26.35 -15.36 -13.98
C GLU A 101 -25.43 -14.41 -14.74
N THR A 102 -24.54 -13.73 -14.01
CA THR A 102 -23.53 -12.86 -14.59
C THR A 102 -22.58 -13.66 -15.51
N SER A 103 -22.13 -14.82 -15.05
CA SER A 103 -21.23 -15.69 -15.84
C SER A 103 -21.91 -16.24 -17.09
N LYS A 104 -23.18 -16.64 -17.02
CA LYS A 104 -23.97 -17.06 -18.20
C LYS A 104 -24.11 -15.93 -19.22
N SER A 105 -24.42 -14.72 -18.75
CA SER A 105 -24.53 -13.53 -19.60
C SER A 105 -23.21 -13.24 -20.32
N TRP A 106 -22.08 -13.30 -19.61
CA TRP A 106 -20.76 -13.14 -20.22
C TRP A 106 -20.47 -14.22 -21.27
N ILE A 107 -20.70 -15.49 -20.95
CA ILE A 107 -20.51 -16.58 -21.91
C ILE A 107 -21.35 -16.36 -23.19
N GLN A 108 -22.60 -15.91 -23.05
CA GLN A 108 -23.45 -15.60 -24.20
C GLN A 108 -22.88 -14.47 -25.07
N VAL A 109 -22.34 -13.42 -24.46
CA VAL A 109 -21.70 -12.29 -25.15
C VAL A 109 -20.38 -12.70 -25.82
N LEU A 110 -19.60 -13.57 -25.18
CA LEU A 110 -18.32 -14.03 -25.71
C LEU A 110 -18.53 -15.01 -26.89
N ARG A 111 -19.47 -15.95 -26.77
CA ARG A 111 -19.78 -16.97 -27.80
C ARG A 111 -20.52 -16.44 -29.02
N ASN A 112 -21.35 -15.42 -28.84
CA ASN A 112 -22.06 -14.79 -29.94
C ASN A 112 -21.38 -13.45 -30.27
N PRO A 113 -20.24 -13.44 -31.00
CA PRO A 113 -19.81 -12.22 -31.65
C PRO A 113 -20.97 -11.83 -32.55
N ILE A 114 -21.57 -10.66 -32.33
CA ILE A 114 -22.77 -10.16 -33.03
C ILE A 114 -22.69 -10.55 -34.50
N LEU A 115 -23.31 -11.68 -34.86
CA LEU A 115 -23.57 -12.03 -36.23
C LEU A 115 -24.79 -11.17 -36.56
N PRO A 116 -24.73 -10.30 -37.57
CA PRO A 116 -25.92 -9.65 -38.09
C PRO A 116 -26.82 -10.75 -38.67
N GLY A 117 -27.56 -11.41 -37.78
CA GLY A 117 -28.57 -12.39 -38.11
C GLY A 117 -29.71 -11.66 -38.78
N GLN A 118 -29.79 -11.82 -40.10
CA GLN A 118 -31.05 -11.83 -40.85
C GLN A 118 -31.97 -10.61 -40.65
N LYS A 119 -31.44 -9.43 -40.33
CA LYS A 119 -32.18 -8.19 -40.57
C LYS A 119 -32.00 -7.80 -42.03
N GLY A 120 -33.10 -7.43 -42.67
CA GLY A 120 -33.06 -6.91 -44.04
C GLY A 120 -32.00 -5.80 -44.11
N TRP A 121 -31.18 -5.80 -45.17
CA TRP A 121 -30.06 -4.87 -45.31
C TRP A 121 -30.48 -3.40 -45.11
N THR A 122 -31.72 -3.05 -45.44
CA THR A 122 -32.31 -1.72 -45.22
C THR A 122 -32.51 -1.39 -43.75
N GLU A 123 -33.01 -2.32 -42.94
CA GLU A 123 -33.18 -2.14 -41.50
C GLU A 123 -31.82 -2.07 -40.81
N SER A 124 -30.85 -2.90 -41.25
CA SER A 124 -29.47 -2.82 -40.79
C SER A 124 -28.82 -1.49 -41.13
N VAL A 125 -29.02 -0.93 -42.32
CA VAL A 125 -28.43 0.37 -42.71
C VAL A 125 -29.10 1.55 -41.98
N LEU A 126 -30.43 1.54 -41.85
CA LEU A 126 -31.17 2.63 -41.20
C LEU A 126 -30.98 2.66 -39.69
N THR A 127 -30.84 1.48 -39.06
CA THR A 127 -30.62 1.38 -37.62
C THR A 127 -29.13 1.30 -37.26
N ALA A 128 -28.23 1.05 -38.20
CA ALA A 128 -26.80 0.87 -37.95
C ALA A 128 -26.16 2.00 -37.12
N PRO A 129 -26.35 3.30 -37.45
CA PRO A 129 -25.71 4.36 -36.66
C PRO A 129 -26.22 4.39 -35.22
N ALA A 130 -27.55 4.40 -35.03
CA ALA A 130 -28.16 4.45 -33.70
C ALA A 130 -27.87 3.20 -32.86
N VAL A 131 -27.88 2.02 -33.48
CA VAL A 131 -27.61 0.74 -32.82
C VAL A 131 -26.12 0.59 -32.52
N SER A 132 -25.23 1.03 -33.42
CA SER A 132 -23.78 1.07 -33.18
C SER A 132 -23.42 2.01 -32.04
N ASP A 133 -24.01 3.21 -31.98
CA ASP A 133 -23.75 4.18 -30.92
C ASP A 133 -24.27 3.69 -29.56
N ALA A 134 -25.43 3.02 -29.54
CA ALA A 134 -25.96 2.37 -28.35
C ALA A 134 -25.06 1.20 -27.89
N HIS A 135 -24.58 0.36 -28.82
CA HIS A 135 -23.69 -0.75 -28.47
C HIS A 135 -22.32 -0.29 -27.98
N THR A 136 -21.74 0.75 -28.59
CA THR A 136 -20.46 1.31 -28.15
C THR A 136 -20.58 2.01 -26.79
N SER A 137 -21.65 2.77 -26.55
CA SER A 137 -21.89 3.39 -25.24
C SER A 137 -22.12 2.35 -24.14
N LEU A 138 -22.89 1.30 -24.40
CA LEU A 138 -23.07 0.17 -23.48
C LEU A 138 -21.76 -0.59 -23.23
N ALA A 139 -20.98 -0.86 -24.28
CA ALA A 139 -19.69 -1.53 -24.16
C ALA A 139 -18.73 -0.70 -23.29
N MET A 140 -18.65 0.61 -23.50
CA MET A 140 -17.85 1.51 -22.67
C MET A 140 -18.35 1.57 -21.21
N ALA A 141 -19.66 1.57 -20.99
CA ALA A 141 -20.23 1.55 -19.64
C ALA A 141 -19.91 0.23 -18.91
N THR A 142 -20.04 -0.89 -19.62
CA THR A 142 -19.70 -2.23 -19.12
C THR A 142 -18.21 -2.31 -18.80
N GLU A 143 -17.36 -1.81 -19.69
CA GLU A 143 -15.91 -1.78 -19.48
C GLU A 143 -15.54 -0.98 -18.22
N ARG A 144 -16.10 0.22 -18.04
CA ARG A 144 -15.85 1.04 -16.84
C ARG A 144 -16.27 0.32 -15.57
N LEU A 145 -17.42 -0.37 -15.60
CA LEU A 145 -17.89 -1.15 -14.46
C LEU A 145 -16.96 -2.31 -14.15
N VAL A 146 -16.50 -3.06 -15.16
CA VAL A 146 -15.52 -4.15 -14.96
C VAL A 146 -14.21 -3.60 -14.38
N ARG A 147 -13.69 -2.49 -14.92
CA ARG A 147 -12.48 -1.84 -14.38
C ARG A 147 -12.65 -1.43 -12.92
N ASN A 148 -13.79 -0.84 -12.57
CA ASN A 148 -14.07 -0.43 -11.20
C ASN A 148 -14.15 -1.63 -10.26
N LEU A 149 -14.85 -2.69 -10.65
CA LEU A 149 -14.91 -3.93 -9.87
C LEU A 149 -13.52 -4.55 -9.65
N LEU A 150 -12.66 -4.55 -10.68
CA LEU A 150 -11.29 -5.05 -10.56
C LEU A 150 -10.41 -4.17 -9.67
N LYS A 151 -10.57 -2.84 -9.74
CA LYS A 151 -9.88 -1.90 -8.85
C LYS A 151 -10.32 -2.08 -7.39
N ASP A 152 -11.61 -2.23 -7.15
CA ASP A 152 -12.15 -2.49 -5.81
C ASP A 152 -11.64 -3.84 -5.28
N GLN A 153 -11.55 -4.85 -6.13
CA GLN A 153 -10.95 -6.15 -5.78
C GLN A 153 -9.47 -6.03 -5.41
N ALA A 154 -8.69 -5.26 -6.17
CA ALA A 154 -7.29 -5.00 -5.84
C ALA A 154 -7.14 -4.24 -4.51
N LEU A 155 -8.00 -3.25 -4.25
CA LEU A 155 -8.01 -2.50 -2.99
C LEU A 155 -8.35 -3.40 -1.79
N MET A 156 -9.38 -4.24 -1.91
CA MET A 156 -9.72 -5.21 -0.86
C MET A 156 -8.56 -6.15 -0.55
N GLN A 157 -7.85 -6.62 -1.59
CA GLN A 157 -6.68 -7.47 -1.43
C GLN A 157 -5.52 -6.73 -0.74
N GLN A 158 -5.29 -5.47 -1.07
CA GLN A 158 -4.27 -4.64 -0.42
C GLN A 158 -4.56 -4.46 1.08
N ILE A 159 -5.82 -4.22 1.44
CA ILE A 159 -6.25 -4.08 2.84
C ILE A 159 -6.03 -5.40 3.60
N GLN A 160 -6.28 -6.55 2.96
CA GLN A 160 -6.02 -7.85 3.58
C GLN A 160 -4.52 -8.08 3.80
N ALA A 161 -3.68 -7.73 2.81
CA ALA A 161 -2.24 -7.84 2.94
C ALA A 161 -1.68 -6.93 4.04
N SER A 162 -2.14 -5.68 4.14
CA SER A 162 -1.72 -4.76 5.20
C SER A 162 -2.16 -5.28 6.57
N LYS A 163 -3.41 -5.75 6.70
CA LYS A 163 -3.91 -6.32 7.95
C LYS A 163 -3.11 -7.54 8.40
N ASN A 164 -2.72 -8.42 7.49
CA ASN A 164 -1.90 -9.58 7.84
C ASN A 164 -0.51 -9.15 8.30
N SER A 165 0.11 -8.18 7.61
CA SER A 165 1.42 -7.65 8.04
C SER A 165 1.36 -6.96 9.41
N GLU A 166 0.25 -6.26 9.71
CA GLU A 166 0.00 -5.67 11.03
C GLU A 166 -0.16 -6.76 12.09
N SER A 167 -0.89 -7.84 11.80
CA SER A 167 -1.03 -8.99 12.71
C SER A 167 0.32 -9.64 13.01
N GLU A 168 1.16 -9.85 12.01
CA GLU A 168 2.50 -10.41 12.17
C GLU A 168 3.40 -9.50 13.02
N ALA A 169 3.35 -8.19 12.79
CA ALA A 169 4.07 -7.20 13.59
C ALA A 169 3.59 -7.17 15.05
N LEU A 170 2.28 -7.25 15.28
CA LEU A 170 1.70 -7.32 16.61
C LEU A 170 2.13 -8.60 17.36
N GLU A 171 2.13 -9.75 16.69
CA GLU A 171 2.62 -10.99 17.29
C GLU A 171 4.12 -10.92 17.60
N ALA A 172 4.93 -10.31 16.73
CA ALA A 172 6.36 -10.12 16.98
C ALA A 172 6.61 -9.25 18.23
N LEU A 173 5.89 -8.13 18.35
CA LEU A 173 5.95 -7.27 19.54
C LEU A 173 5.49 -8.00 20.80
N GLN A 174 4.43 -8.80 20.71
CA GLN A 174 3.96 -9.60 21.84
C GLN A 174 5.00 -10.64 22.29
N ARG A 175 5.71 -11.27 21.35
CA ARG A 175 6.83 -12.18 21.68
C ARG A 175 7.99 -11.44 22.35
N GLU A 176 8.32 -10.24 21.87
CA GLU A 176 9.41 -9.44 22.45
C GLU A 176 9.06 -8.94 23.87
N LEU A 177 7.80 -8.54 24.11
CA LEU A 177 7.32 -8.20 25.44
C LEU A 177 7.39 -9.40 26.40
N ALA A 178 6.96 -10.58 25.95
CA ALA A 178 7.07 -11.79 26.75
C ALA A 178 8.52 -12.18 27.07
N ASP A 179 9.45 -11.97 26.13
CA ASP A 179 10.89 -12.19 26.35
C ASP A 179 11.46 -11.16 27.35
N ARG A 180 11.06 -9.89 27.23
CA ARG A 180 11.43 -8.84 28.19
C ARG A 180 10.93 -9.17 29.59
N ASP A 181 9.69 -9.63 29.74
CA ASP A 181 9.13 -10.03 31.03
C ASP A 181 9.91 -11.18 31.65
N ARG A 182 10.24 -12.22 30.86
CA ARG A 182 11.11 -13.32 31.32
C ARG A 182 12.49 -12.81 31.73
N LYS A 183 13.08 -11.90 30.96
CA LYS A 183 14.38 -11.30 31.28
C LYS A 183 14.32 -10.49 32.58
N ILE A 184 13.25 -9.72 32.80
CA ILE A 184 13.02 -9.00 34.05
C ILE A 184 12.93 -9.97 35.22
N GLU A 185 12.15 -11.05 35.10
CA GLU A 185 11.99 -12.08 36.13
C GLU A 185 13.34 -12.73 36.49
N THR A 186 14.17 -13.04 35.49
CA THR A 186 15.53 -13.59 35.75
C THR A 186 16.45 -12.58 36.43
N LEU A 187 16.37 -11.30 36.07
CA LEU A 187 17.16 -10.24 36.71
C LEU A 187 16.71 -9.99 38.14
N LEU A 188 15.41 -10.04 38.42
CA LEU A 188 14.86 -9.95 39.78
C LEU A 188 15.32 -11.14 40.62
N SER A 189 15.17 -12.37 40.12
CA SER A 189 15.66 -13.59 40.80
C SER A 189 17.16 -13.53 41.10
N LYS A 190 17.97 -13.03 40.16
CA LYS A 190 19.41 -12.87 40.34
C LYS A 190 19.75 -11.75 41.33
N LYS A 191 18.97 -10.67 41.33
CA LYS A 191 19.11 -9.57 42.30
C LYS A 191 18.81 -10.05 43.72
N ASP A 192 17.76 -10.84 43.92
CA ASP A 192 17.45 -11.44 45.22
C ASP A 192 18.51 -12.46 45.66
N SER A 193 19.05 -13.26 44.75
CA SER A 193 20.19 -14.15 45.05
C SER A 193 21.49 -13.39 45.34
N SER A 194 21.69 -12.22 44.74
CA SER A 194 22.85 -11.34 44.97
C SER A 194 22.70 -10.42 46.19
N LYS A 195 21.50 -10.33 46.78
CA LYS A 195 21.27 -9.65 48.07
C LYS A 195 21.95 -10.39 49.24
N ALA A 196 22.44 -11.62 49.00
CA ALA A 196 23.34 -12.33 49.91
C ALA A 196 24.82 -11.92 49.76
N ALA A 197 25.19 -11.09 48.77
CA ALA A 197 26.60 -10.77 48.47
C ALA A 197 26.97 -9.27 48.63
N ALA A 198 26.00 -8.36 48.70
CA ALA A 198 26.23 -6.97 49.08
C ALA A 198 25.37 -6.64 50.30
N ASP A 199 25.95 -6.83 51.49
CA ASP A 199 25.27 -6.62 52.76
C ASP A 199 24.87 -5.13 52.89
N PRO A 200 23.56 -4.78 52.83
CA PRO A 200 23.11 -3.40 52.94
C PRO A 200 23.56 -2.74 54.25
N VAL A 201 23.83 -3.54 55.28
CA VAL A 201 24.35 -3.08 56.58
C VAL A 201 25.79 -2.56 56.47
N THR A 202 26.63 -3.19 55.65
CA THR A 202 28.03 -2.73 55.43
C THR A 202 28.09 -1.39 54.70
N MET A 203 27.27 -1.19 53.66
CA MET A 203 27.18 0.11 52.98
C MET A 203 26.63 1.19 53.92
N GLN A 204 25.61 0.87 54.73
CA GLN A 204 25.03 1.83 55.66
C GLN A 204 26.01 2.22 56.78
N LYS A 205 26.83 1.27 57.25
CA LYS A 205 27.91 1.54 58.19
C LYS A 205 29.02 2.41 57.57
N GLN A 206 29.38 2.18 56.31
CA GLN A 206 30.34 3.02 55.61
C GLN A 206 29.83 4.44 55.40
N LEU A 207 28.54 4.62 55.08
CA LEU A 207 27.93 5.94 54.97
C LEU A 207 27.99 6.68 56.31
N ALA A 208 27.59 6.04 57.41
CA ALA A 208 27.67 6.64 58.75
C ALA A 208 29.10 7.00 59.17
N GLU A 209 30.10 6.20 58.79
CA GLU A 209 31.51 6.50 59.05
C GLU A 209 32.02 7.69 58.22
N ARG A 210 31.58 7.79 56.95
CA ARG A 210 31.88 8.98 56.13
C ARG A 210 31.23 10.23 56.67
N ASP A 211 29.98 10.14 57.13
CA ASP A 211 29.27 11.27 57.74
C ASP A 211 29.96 11.74 59.02
N LYS A 212 30.41 10.81 59.87
CA LYS A 212 31.20 11.14 61.06
C LYS A 212 32.50 11.85 60.70
N LYS A 213 33.17 11.42 59.63
CA LYS A 213 34.41 12.03 59.15
C LYS A 213 34.16 13.42 58.53
N ILE A 214 33.01 13.61 57.87
CA ILE A 214 32.58 14.92 57.37
C ILE A 214 32.34 15.87 58.54
N GLU A 215 31.66 15.42 59.59
CA GLU A 215 31.41 16.24 60.78
C GLU A 215 32.71 16.65 61.47
N GLU A 216 33.67 15.73 61.60
CA GLU A 216 34.97 16.03 62.20
C GLU A 216 35.80 17.01 61.36
N LEU A 217 35.83 16.84 60.03
CA LEU A 217 36.49 17.79 59.13
C LEU A 217 35.78 19.15 59.12
N SER A 218 34.45 19.17 59.24
CA SER A 218 33.64 20.39 59.37
C SER A 218 33.99 21.14 60.66
N SER A 219 34.09 20.43 61.78
CA SER A 219 34.50 21.00 63.07
C SER A 219 35.93 21.56 63.02
N GLN A 220 36.86 20.85 62.39
CA GLN A 220 38.22 21.34 62.18
C GLN A 220 38.25 22.61 61.33
N LEU A 221 37.43 22.69 60.28
CA LEU A 221 37.28 23.88 59.46
C LEU A 221 36.71 25.07 60.25
N GLU A 222 35.72 24.84 61.12
CA GLU A 222 35.17 25.90 61.98
C GLU A 222 36.22 26.40 62.98
N ALA A 223 36.98 25.50 63.59
CA ALA A 223 38.07 25.85 64.50
C ALA A 223 39.16 26.65 63.79
N LEU A 224 39.57 26.23 62.59
CA LEU A 224 40.54 26.96 61.78
C LEU A 224 40.03 28.36 61.42
N LYS A 225 38.74 28.49 61.09
CA LYS A 225 38.10 29.75 60.77
C LYS A 225 38.06 30.69 61.98
N ARG A 226 37.83 30.18 63.20
CA ARG A 226 37.93 30.98 64.44
C ARG A 226 39.34 31.48 64.68
N ILE A 227 40.35 30.66 64.41
CA ILE A 227 41.76 31.06 64.53
C ILE A 227 42.11 32.14 63.49
N ASP A 228 41.71 32.00 62.22
CA ASP A 228 41.94 33.04 61.20
C ASP A 228 41.26 34.35 61.58
N GLN A 229 40.03 34.29 62.10
CA GLN A 229 39.29 35.45 62.59
C GLN A 229 39.98 36.10 63.80
N GLU A 230 40.46 35.31 64.77
CA GLU A 230 41.16 35.81 65.94
C GLU A 230 42.52 36.44 65.57
N ILE A 231 43.25 35.84 64.61
CA ILE A 231 44.49 36.42 64.06
C ILE A 231 44.17 37.73 63.34
N ARG A 232 43.13 37.75 62.49
CA ARG A 232 42.71 38.94 61.75
C ARG A 232 42.23 40.06 62.68
N GLU A 233 41.62 39.73 63.81
CA GLU A 233 41.23 40.69 64.85
C GLU A 233 42.43 41.21 65.66
N LYS A 234 43.47 40.39 65.88
CA LYS A 234 44.72 40.80 66.55
C LYS A 234 45.65 41.58 65.64
N VAL A 235 45.59 41.39 64.32
CA VAL A 235 46.28 42.21 63.32
C VAL A 235 45.42 43.45 63.02
N ARG A 236 45.31 44.38 63.97
CA ARG A 236 44.92 45.77 63.65
C ARG A 236 46.14 46.49 63.05
N PRO A 237 46.06 47.08 61.85
CA PRO A 237 47.14 47.92 61.33
C PRO A 237 47.24 49.22 62.15
N ILE A 238 48.40 49.49 62.73
CA ILE A 238 48.83 50.78 63.29
C ILE A 238 50.13 51.09 62.52
N ARG A 239 50.36 52.22 61.82
CA ARG A 239 50.43 53.63 62.28
C ARG A 239 50.99 54.55 61.13
N PRO A 240 51.28 55.87 61.33
CA PRO A 240 50.50 57.12 61.16
C PRO A 240 51.03 58.06 60.00
N PRO A 241 50.90 59.42 59.97
CA PRO A 241 50.12 60.15 58.96
C PRO A 241 50.90 61.01 57.92
N LEU A 242 50.16 61.36 56.85
CA LEU A 242 50.22 62.54 55.96
C LEU A 242 51.58 63.02 55.38
N THR A 243 51.73 62.92 54.06
CA THR A 243 52.26 64.01 53.20
C THR A 243 51.66 63.89 51.79
N THR A 244 51.32 65.05 51.24
CA THR A 244 50.56 65.35 50.03
C THR A 244 51.31 65.06 48.72
N VAL A 245 50.56 65.13 47.60
CA VAL A 245 50.91 65.63 46.23
C VAL A 245 50.46 64.64 45.11
N PRO A 246 49.95 65.13 43.94
CA PRO A 246 48.73 64.61 43.30
C PRO A 246 48.88 63.86 41.94
N ILE A 247 47.83 63.10 41.61
CA ILE A 247 47.13 62.77 40.32
C ILE A 247 47.79 63.33 39.03
N PRO A 248 48.00 62.52 37.96
CA PRO A 248 46.92 62.22 37.00
C PRO A 248 46.87 60.85 36.31
N ASN A 249 45.69 60.66 35.71
CA ASN A 249 45.03 59.46 35.17
C ASN A 249 45.54 59.03 33.79
N SER A 250 45.30 57.77 33.41
CA SER A 250 44.69 57.30 32.14
C SER A 250 44.77 55.77 32.06
N GLU A 251 43.69 55.01 32.12
CA GLU A 251 42.72 54.64 31.05
C GLU A 251 43.20 53.54 30.07
N THR A 252 42.40 52.45 30.06
CA THR A 252 41.97 51.68 28.87
C THR A 252 42.72 50.37 28.49
N THR A 253 42.05 49.26 28.83
CA THR A 253 41.57 48.09 28.05
C THR A 253 41.89 48.02 26.53
N PRO A 254 41.73 46.87 25.82
CA PRO A 254 40.67 45.85 25.89
C PRO A 254 41.12 44.45 26.35
#